data_AF-A0A349ZYE6-F1
#
_entry.id   AF-A0A349ZYE6-F1
#
_cell.length_a   1.000
_cell.length_b   1.000
_cell.length_c   1.000
_cell.angle_alpha   90.00
_cell.angle_beta   90.00
_cell.angle_gamma   90.00
#
_symmetry.space_group_name_H-M   'P 1'
#
loop_
_entity.id
_entity.type
_entity.pdbx_description
1 polymer ?
#
loop_
_entity_poly.entity_id
_entity_poly.type
_entity_poly.pdbx_seq_one_letter_code
_entity_poly.pdbx_strand_id
1 'polypeptide(L)' 'LPTKAIALTKKAFNESYGNSLSQQLDLEGILQQEAAESEDFREGIAAFLEKRAPEYKGK' A
#
# COMPACT_ATOMS: atom_id res chain seq x y z
N LEU A 1 1.85 0.88 12.34
CA LEU A 1 1.25 1.20 11.04
C LEU A 1 2.19 0.73 9.93
N PRO A 2 1.69 0.34 8.75
CA PRO A 2 2.53 -0.19 7.69
C PRO A 2 3.26 0.94 6.94
N THR A 3 4.48 1.27 7.38
CA THR A 3 5.23 2.44 6.90
C THR A 3 5.45 2.42 5.39
N LYS A 4 5.70 1.24 4.81
CA LYS A 4 5.88 1.08 3.35
C LYS A 4 4.60 1.46 2.59
N ALA A 5 3.44 0.95 3.00
CA ALA A 5 2.17 1.30 2.36
C ALA A 5 1.88 2.81 2.44
N ILE A 6 2.13 3.44 3.59
CA ILE A 6 1.96 4.90 3.76
C ILE A 6 2.89 5.68 2.80
N ALA A 7 4.14 5.25 2.65
CA ALA A 7 5.08 5.89 1.72
C ALA A 7 4.60 5.77 0.27
N LEU A 8 4.07 4.61 -0.13
CA LEU A 8 3.52 4.39 -1.47
C LEU A 8 2.27 5.23 -1.72
N THR A 9 1.36 5.34 -0.74
CA THR A 9 0.20 6.24 -0.83
C THR A 9 0.63 7.70 -0.98
N LYS A 10 1.64 8.16 -0.22
CA LYS A 10 2.18 9.52 -0.37
C LYS A 10 2.79 9.74 -1.76
N LYS A 11 3.47 8.74 -2.32
CA LYS A 11 3.99 8.79 -3.69
C LYS A 11 2.86 8.92 -4.70
N ALA A 12 1.85 8.05 -4.65
CA ALA A 12 0.68 8.11 -5.53
C ALA A 12 -0.02 9.48 -5.45
N PHE A 13 -0.20 10.01 -4.23
CA PHE A 13 -0.81 11.32 -4.01
C PHE A 13 0.01 12.45 -4.63
N ASN A 14 1.32 12.47 -4.45
CA ASN A 14 2.18 13.52 -4.99
C ASN A 14 2.22 13.52 -6.53
N GLU A 15 2.15 12.35 -7.18
CA GLU A 15 2.14 12.24 -8.64
C GLU A 15 0.77 12.64 -9.25
N SER A 16 -0.31 12.58 -8.48
CA SER A 16 -1.67 12.84 -8.95
C SER A 16 -1.89 14.26 -9.50
N TYR A 17 -1.08 15.24 -9.09
CA TYR A 17 -1.18 16.62 -9.57
C TYR A 17 -0.81 16.77 -11.05
N GLY A 18 0.03 15.88 -11.58
CA GLY A 18 0.51 15.94 -12.98
C GLY A 18 -0.07 14.85 -13.88
N ASN A 19 -0.66 13.82 -13.31
CA ASN A 19 -1.20 12.68 -14.06
C ASN A 19 -2.60 12.95 -14.59
N SER A 20 -2.88 12.44 -15.79
CA SER A 20 -4.26 12.20 -16.20
C SER A 20 -4.88 11.08 -15.35
N LEU A 21 -6.21 10.96 -15.37
CA LEU A 21 -6.90 9.89 -14.63
C LEU A 21 -6.37 8.49 -14.99
N SER A 22 -6.14 8.21 -16.28
CA SER A 22 -5.65 6.90 -16.72
C SER A 22 -4.24 6.63 -16.19
N GLN A 23 -3.35 7.62 -16.28
CA GLN A 23 -1.97 7.50 -15.79
C GLN A 23 -1.94 7.27 -14.28
N GLN A 24 -2.81 7.95 -13.54
CA GLN A 24 -2.90 7.81 -12.10
C GLN A 24 -3.39 6.41 -11.71
N LEU A 25 -4.41 5.88 -12.39
CA LEU A 25 -4.91 4.52 -12.14
C LEU A 25 -3.85 3.46 -12.46
N ASP A 26 -3.08 3.64 -13.54
CA ASP A 26 -1.97 2.74 -13.87
C ASP A 26 -0.88 2.77 -12.79
N LEU A 27 -0.51 3.97 -12.32
CA LEU A 27 0.46 4.15 -11.24
C LEU A 27 -0.04 3.50 -9.93
N GLU A 28 -1.30 3.73 -9.56
CA GLU A 28 -1.90 3.13 -8.37
C GLU A 28 -1.90 1.61 -8.43
N GLY A 29 -2.20 1.02 -9.60
CA GLY A 29 -2.11 -0.43 -9.81
C GLY A 29 -0.71 -0.99 -9.53
N ILE A 30 0.33 -0.34 -10.06
CA ILE A 30 1.73 -0.73 -9.82
C ILE A 30 2.09 -0.63 -8.33
N LEU A 31 1.76 0.49 -7.69
CA LEU A 31 2.09 0.71 -6.27
C LEU A 31 1.31 -0.24 -5.35
N GLN A 32 0.07 -0.59 -5.70
CA GLN A 32 -0.73 -1.55 -4.96
C GLN A 32 -0.14 -2.97 -5.06
N GLN A 33 0.37 -3.36 -6.24
CA GLN A 33 1.10 -4.62 -6.39
C GLN A 33 2.37 -4.64 -5.53
N GLU A 34 3.15 -3.55 -5.52
CA GLU A 34 4.33 -3.44 -4.65
C GLU A 34 3.97 -3.52 -3.15
N ALA A 35 2.85 -2.91 -2.75
CA ALA A 35 2.35 -3.01 -1.39
C ALA A 35 1.93 -4.45 -1.04
N ALA A 36 1.31 -5.18 -1.98
CA ALA A 36 0.85 -6.55 -1.77
C ALA A 36 2.00 -7.56 -1.52
N GLU A 37 3.20 -7.26 -2.01
CA GLU A 37 4.39 -8.10 -1.80
C GLU A 37 5.03 -7.94 -0.40
N SER A 38 4.64 -6.89 0.35
CA SER A 38 5.19 -6.58 1.67
C SER A 38 4.85 -7.64 2.74
N GLU A 39 5.65 -7.69 3.80
CA GLU A 39 5.35 -8.50 4.98
C GLU A 39 4.14 -7.93 5.72
N ASP A 40 4.05 -6.60 5.81
CA ASP A 40 2.95 -5.90 6.46
C ASP A 40 1.60 -6.17 5.79
N PHE A 41 1.57 -6.37 4.48
CA PHE A 41 0.36 -6.77 3.77
C PHE A 41 -0.09 -8.17 4.20
N ARG A 42 0.84 -9.13 4.22
CA ARG A 42 0.57 -10.50 4.66
C ARG A 42 0.11 -10.54 6.13
N GLU A 43 0.74 -9.76 6.99
CA GLU A 43 0.35 -9.60 8.40
C GLU A 43 -1.03 -8.97 8.54
N GLY A 44 -1.37 -7.95 7.74
CA GLY A 44 -2.71 -7.36 7.72
C GLY A 44 -3.80 -8.39 7.37
N ILE A 45 -3.54 -9.25 6.38
CA ILE A 45 -4.45 -10.35 6.02
C ILE A 45 -4.55 -11.37 7.16
N ALA A 46 -3.41 -11.82 7.71
CA ALA A 46 -3.39 -12.81 8.78
C ALA A 46 -4.14 -12.31 10.02
N ALA A 47 -3.84 -11.08 10.47
CA ALA A 47 -4.50 -10.47 11.62
C ALA A 47 -6.01 -10.30 11.41
N PHE A 48 -6.45 -9.95 10.19
CA PHE A 48 -7.86 -9.86 9.84
C PHE A 48 -8.56 -11.23 9.95
N LEU A 49 -7.97 -12.28 9.38
CA LEU A 49 -8.51 -13.65 9.44
C LEU A 49 -8.56 -14.17 10.89
N GLU A 50 -7.54 -13.86 11.68
CA GLU A 50 -7.41 -14.26 13.08
C GLU A 50 -8.20 -13.36 14.06
N LYS A 51 -8.82 -12.27 13.58
CA LYS A 51 -9.56 -11.28 14.38
C LYS A 51 -8.73 -10.65 15.51
N ARG A 52 -7.45 -10.40 15.25
CA ARG A 52 -6.52 -9.74 16.17
C ARG A 52 -6.03 -8.40 15.60
N ALA A 53 -5.38 -7.61 16.43
CA ALA A 53 -4.68 -6.42 15.95
C ALA A 53 -3.43 -6.84 15.15
N PRO A 54 -3.14 -6.18 14.00
CA PRO A 54 -1.93 -6.43 13.22
C PRO A 54 -0.68 -5.79 13.85
N GLU A 55 0.46 -6.49 13.77
CA GLU A 55 1.77 -6.02 14.20
C GLU A 55 2.66 -5.67 12.99
N TYR A 56 2.55 -4.43 12.54
CA TYR A 56 3.32 -3.94 11.39
C TYR A 56 4.78 -3.64 11.73
N LYS A 57 5.70 -4.07 10.86
CA LYS A 57 7.16 -3.89 10.96
C LYS A 57 7.74 -2.93 9.92
N GLY A 58 6.92 -2.42 9.00
CA GLY A 58 7.31 -1.46 7.98
C GLY A 58 8.05 -2.08 6.79
N LYS A 59 7.87 -3.38 6.53
CA LYS A 59 8.58 -4.15 5.50
C LYS A 59 7.61 -4.84 4.56
#